data_AF-A0A2M7CTA7-F1
#
_entry.id   AF-A0A2M7CTA7-F1
#
_cell.length_a   1.000
_cell.length_b   1.000
_cell.length_c   1.000
_cell.angle_alpha   90.00
_cell.angle_beta   90.00
_cell.angle_gamma   90.00
#
_symmetry.space_group_name_H-M   'P 1'
#
loop_
_entity.id
_entity.type
_entity.pdbx_description
1 polymer ?
#
loop_
_entity_poly.entity_id
_entity_poly.type
_entity_poly.pdbx_seq_one_letter_code
_entity_poly.pdbx_strand_id
1 'polypeptide(L)'
;MAEFFGSLWWYLVTIGVLVTFHEFGHFWVARRCGVKVLRFSIGFGTALWRHTGKDGTEYVLAAIPLGGYVSMLDERAEAVPAELRAFAHNNKSTAQKIAIAAAGPGFNFLLAILAFWLMFAVGKPDYQPILGRTSGLAASAGLSAGSKLLAVDETPVRTWSEASTAVLEAALYRRDATVSVREADGDDRRLVLALSKLPRSLDDRALPAAIGLALQQPAVVGQVLAGDPAARAGLQTGDVLLAINQQAVSDFNDFYELLQDAAGRDPNLHLQLRRGQQTLAVEVIAKTVVNDDGSTGFRIGIGAQPPKRDAVLRYGPLAALPAALAETWTTTTKTFGFLRDMLVGVISPRHLSGPITIARVANAMADYGLAWFLGFLGAVSVGIAILNLLPVPILDGGHILSYLIESVQGRPLSERVLLAGQYLGLAVLAGLIGLALFNDVLR
;
A
#
# COMPACT_ATOMS: atom_id res chain seq x y z
N MET A 1 6.58 2.58 -21.87
CA MET A 1 6.95 1.14 -21.98
C MET A 1 7.70 0.63 -20.75
N ALA A 2 8.77 1.29 -20.29
CA ALA A 2 9.51 0.86 -19.10
C ALA A 2 8.62 0.69 -17.84
N GLU A 3 7.73 1.65 -17.58
CA GLU A 3 6.80 1.62 -16.45
C GLU A 3 5.83 0.43 -16.48
N PHE A 4 5.34 0.06 -17.68
CA PHE A 4 4.46 -1.10 -17.85
C PHE A 4 5.20 -2.40 -17.54
N PHE A 5 6.40 -2.58 -18.10
CA PHE A 5 7.21 -3.78 -17.84
C PHE A 5 7.67 -3.87 -16.38
N GLY A 6 8.01 -2.74 -15.75
CA GLY A 6 8.31 -2.67 -14.31
C GLY A 6 7.11 -3.07 -13.44
N SER A 7 5.94 -2.49 -13.73
CA SER A 7 4.67 -2.84 -13.06
C SER A 7 4.35 -4.32 -13.20
N LEU A 8 4.44 -4.88 -14.40
CA LEU A 8 4.20 -6.30 -14.64
C LEU A 8 5.23 -7.18 -13.90
N TRP A 9 6.51 -6.84 -13.97
CA TRP A 9 7.57 -7.58 -13.27
C TRP A 9 7.32 -7.64 -11.76
N TRP A 10 7.12 -6.49 -11.11
CA TRP A 10 6.92 -6.44 -9.66
C TRP A 10 5.58 -7.03 -9.23
N TYR A 11 4.56 -6.99 -10.08
CA TYR A 11 3.33 -7.73 -9.87
C TYR A 11 3.57 -9.25 -9.84
N LEU A 12 4.29 -9.79 -10.84
CA LEU A 12 4.62 -11.22 -10.91
C LEU A 12 5.48 -11.66 -9.73
N VAL A 13 6.46 -10.84 -9.32
CA VAL A 13 7.26 -11.10 -8.12
C VAL A 13 6.38 -11.12 -6.87
N THR A 14 5.51 -10.11 -6.70
CA THR A 14 4.62 -10.00 -5.53
C THR A 14 3.67 -11.19 -5.45
N ILE A 15 2.87 -11.44 -6.50
CA ILE A 15 1.90 -12.55 -6.51
C ILE A 15 2.60 -13.90 -6.45
N GLY A 16 3.71 -14.07 -7.16
CA GLY A 16 4.50 -15.31 -7.16
C GLY A 16 4.99 -15.66 -5.76
N VAL A 17 5.56 -14.71 -5.02
CA VAL A 17 6.02 -14.93 -3.64
C VAL A 17 4.83 -15.24 -2.73
N LEU A 18 3.79 -14.41 -2.74
CA LEU A 18 2.63 -14.57 -1.85
C LEU A 18 1.92 -15.91 -2.05
N VAL A 19 1.64 -16.27 -3.30
CA VAL A 19 0.96 -17.54 -3.61
C VAL A 19 1.85 -18.72 -3.29
N THR A 20 3.14 -18.68 -3.63
CA THR A 20 4.04 -19.80 -3.33
C THR A 20 4.13 -20.08 -1.84
N PHE A 21 4.23 -19.04 -1.00
CA PHE A 21 4.24 -19.21 0.46
C PHE A 21 2.90 -19.73 1.00
N HIS A 22 1.79 -19.26 0.44
CA HIS A 22 0.45 -19.74 0.76
C HIS A 22 0.31 -21.25 0.46
N GLU A 23 0.57 -21.66 -0.78
CA GLU A 23 0.53 -23.07 -1.19
C GLU A 23 1.52 -23.92 -0.38
N PHE A 24 2.70 -23.37 -0.08
CA PHE A 24 3.69 -24.06 0.75
C PHE A 24 3.16 -24.34 2.16
N GLY A 25 2.32 -23.47 2.71
CA GLY A 25 1.62 -23.71 3.98
C GLY A 25 0.76 -24.97 3.93
N HIS A 26 -0.14 -25.07 2.95
CA HIS A 26 -0.96 -26.27 2.75
C HIS A 26 -0.10 -27.51 2.57
N PHE A 27 0.91 -27.45 1.70
CA PHE A 27 1.84 -28.54 1.44
C PHE A 27 2.53 -29.03 2.72
N TRP A 28 3.10 -28.10 3.48
CA TRP A 28 3.92 -28.40 4.65
C TRP A 28 3.09 -29.01 5.78
N VAL A 29 1.88 -28.50 6.01
CA VAL A 29 0.98 -29.05 7.04
C VAL A 29 0.36 -30.36 6.58
N ALA A 30 -0.07 -30.48 5.32
CA ALA A 30 -0.63 -31.73 4.78
C ALA A 30 0.35 -32.90 4.96
N ARG A 31 1.63 -32.70 4.64
CA ARG A 31 2.65 -33.71 4.84
C ARG A 31 2.86 -34.08 6.31
N ARG A 32 2.82 -33.12 7.23
CA ARG A 32 2.91 -33.39 8.67
C ARG A 32 1.69 -34.12 9.21
N CYS A 33 0.52 -33.92 8.62
CA CYS A 33 -0.69 -34.71 8.91
C CYS A 33 -0.68 -36.09 8.23
N GLY A 34 0.41 -36.45 7.55
CA GLY A 34 0.55 -37.72 6.84
C GLY A 34 -0.37 -37.83 5.64
N VAL A 35 -0.71 -36.71 4.99
CA VAL A 35 -1.43 -36.68 3.71
C VAL A 35 -0.40 -36.80 2.58
N LYS A 36 -0.68 -37.65 1.60
CA LYS A 36 0.15 -37.76 0.40
C LYS A 36 -0.18 -36.58 -0.53
N VAL A 37 0.84 -35.78 -0.85
CA VAL A 37 0.71 -34.70 -1.84
C VAL A 37 1.13 -35.24 -3.20
N LEU A 38 0.25 -35.12 -4.19
CA LEU A 38 0.47 -35.60 -5.55
C LEU A 38 1.19 -34.54 -6.38
N ARG A 39 0.78 -33.28 -6.26
CA ARG A 39 1.35 -32.17 -7.03
C ARG A 39 1.41 -30.89 -6.22
N PHE A 40 2.52 -30.18 -6.34
CA PHE A 40 2.71 -28.81 -5.89
C PHE A 40 2.95 -27.92 -7.11
N SER A 41 2.00 -27.07 -7.45
CA SER A 41 2.07 -26.23 -8.66
C SER A 41 2.13 -24.76 -8.30
N ILE A 42 3.12 -24.06 -8.85
CA ILE A 42 3.15 -22.60 -8.90
C ILE A 42 2.66 -22.20 -10.30
N GLY A 43 1.53 -21.50 -10.34
CA GLY A 43 0.81 -21.15 -11.55
C GLY A 43 -0.18 -22.21 -12.03
N PHE A 44 -0.88 -21.88 -13.12
CA PHE A 44 -1.86 -22.71 -13.79
C PHE A 44 -1.49 -22.99 -15.26
N GLY A 45 -2.16 -23.97 -15.86
CA GLY A 45 -2.05 -24.29 -17.29
C GLY A 45 -0.91 -25.24 -17.63
N THR A 46 -0.27 -25.00 -18.79
CA THR A 46 0.81 -25.84 -19.29
C THR A 46 2.04 -25.71 -18.40
N ALA A 47 2.71 -26.83 -18.13
CA ALA A 47 3.91 -26.81 -17.32
C ALA A 47 5.10 -26.35 -18.17
N LEU A 48 5.80 -25.32 -17.70
CA LEU A 48 7.08 -24.89 -18.24
C LEU A 48 8.21 -25.76 -17.70
N TRP A 49 8.07 -26.22 -16.45
CA TRP A 49 9.02 -27.10 -15.79
C TRP A 49 8.29 -28.07 -14.87
N ARG A 50 8.81 -29.30 -14.80
CA ARG A 50 8.28 -30.37 -13.93
C ARG A 50 9.44 -31.15 -13.33
N HIS A 51 9.31 -31.50 -12.05
CA HIS A 51 10.25 -32.38 -11.36
C HIS A 51 9.51 -33.23 -10.34
N THR A 52 9.73 -34.54 -10.36
CA THR A 52 9.18 -35.46 -9.35
C THR A 52 10.17 -35.63 -8.22
N GLY A 53 9.78 -35.22 -7.02
CA GLY A 53 10.57 -35.39 -5.81
C GLY A 53 10.71 -36.85 -5.38
N LYS A 54 11.66 -37.12 -4.48
CA LYS A 54 11.89 -38.46 -3.91
C LYS A 54 10.69 -38.98 -3.12
N ASP A 55 9.82 -38.08 -2.67
CA ASP A 55 8.57 -38.35 -1.99
C ASP A 55 7.40 -38.67 -2.94
N GLY A 56 7.64 -38.62 -4.25
CA GLY A 56 6.63 -38.85 -5.28
C GLY A 56 5.75 -37.64 -5.56
N THR A 57 6.01 -36.47 -4.95
CA THR A 57 5.29 -35.24 -5.28
C THR A 57 5.82 -34.65 -6.58
N GLU A 58 4.92 -34.28 -7.48
CA GLU A 58 5.26 -33.56 -8.71
C GLU A 58 5.31 -32.04 -8.44
N TYR A 59 6.50 -31.46 -8.56
CA TYR A 59 6.71 -30.02 -8.49
C TYR A 59 6.59 -29.41 -9.89
N VAL A 60 5.70 -28.44 -10.05
CA VAL A 60 5.38 -27.83 -11.34
C VAL A 60 5.53 -26.32 -11.28
N LEU A 61 6.21 -25.76 -12.26
CA LEU A 61 6.14 -24.34 -12.60
C LEU A 61 5.34 -24.21 -13.90
N ALA A 62 4.19 -23.56 -13.84
CA ALA A 62 3.26 -23.45 -14.96
C ALA A 62 3.31 -22.08 -15.66
N ALA A 63 2.79 -22.02 -16.88
CA ALA A 63 2.90 -20.86 -17.74
C ALA A 63 2.11 -19.63 -17.27
N ILE A 64 1.01 -19.83 -16.52
CA ILE A 64 0.16 -18.74 -16.03
C ILE A 64 0.49 -18.47 -14.55
N PRO A 65 1.20 -17.38 -14.20
CA PRO A 65 1.68 -17.11 -12.84
C PRO A 65 0.61 -16.48 -11.92
N LEU A 66 -0.69 -16.69 -12.21
CA LEU A 66 -1.81 -16.06 -11.51
C LEU A 66 -2.44 -16.98 -10.46
N GLY A 67 -1.61 -17.64 -9.64
CA GLY A 67 -2.06 -18.55 -8.60
C GLY A 67 -1.19 -19.80 -8.49
N GLY A 68 -1.72 -20.83 -7.87
CA GLY A 68 -1.03 -22.08 -7.55
C GLY A 68 -2.03 -23.06 -6.95
N TYR A 69 -1.61 -24.30 -6.74
CA TYR A 69 -2.41 -25.27 -6.02
C TYR A 69 -1.57 -26.43 -5.46
N VAL A 70 -2.03 -26.98 -4.35
CA VAL A 70 -1.56 -28.26 -3.80
C VAL A 70 -2.60 -29.35 -4.02
N SER A 71 -2.29 -30.29 -4.91
CA SER A 71 -3.13 -31.48 -5.12
C SER A 71 -2.79 -32.55 -4.10
N MET A 72 -3.76 -32.87 -3.25
CA MET A 72 -3.65 -33.90 -2.21
C MET A 72 -4.38 -35.16 -2.66
N LEU A 73 -3.89 -36.32 -2.24
CA LEU A 73 -4.57 -37.59 -2.48
C LEU A 73 -5.96 -37.55 -1.82
N ASP A 74 -7.02 -37.76 -2.58
CA ASP A 74 -8.40 -37.74 -2.10
C ASP A 74 -9.24 -38.78 -2.86
N GLU A 75 -9.93 -39.65 -2.12
CA GLU A 75 -10.73 -40.75 -2.71
C GLU A 75 -11.95 -40.28 -3.49
N ARG A 76 -12.36 -39.02 -3.33
CA ARG A 76 -13.47 -38.43 -4.10
C ARG A 76 -13.03 -38.01 -5.50
N ALA A 77 -11.74 -37.73 -5.68
CA ALA A 77 -11.19 -37.23 -6.94
C ALA A 77 -10.76 -38.39 -7.86
N GLU A 78 -10.18 -39.44 -7.29
CA GLU A 78 -9.65 -40.58 -8.05
C GLU A 78 -9.71 -41.89 -7.23
N ALA A 79 -9.67 -43.04 -7.92
CA ALA A 79 -9.66 -44.33 -7.27
C ALA A 79 -8.31 -44.58 -6.56
N VAL A 80 -8.33 -44.69 -5.23
CA VAL A 80 -7.11 -44.84 -4.42
C VAL A 80 -6.89 -46.31 -4.02
N PRO A 81 -5.69 -46.88 -4.24
CA PRO A 81 -5.32 -48.22 -3.74
C PRO A 81 -5.51 -48.35 -2.23
N ALA A 82 -5.90 -49.53 -1.76
CA ALA A 82 -6.23 -49.76 -0.35
C ALA A 82 -5.09 -49.37 0.62
N GLU A 83 -3.85 -49.60 0.22
CA GLU A 83 -2.64 -49.26 0.97
C GLU A 83 -2.39 -47.74 1.10
N LEU A 84 -2.91 -46.94 0.16
CA LEU A 84 -2.73 -45.49 0.14
C LEU A 84 -3.89 -44.72 0.80
N ARG A 85 -5.01 -45.38 1.12
CA ARG A 85 -6.20 -44.74 1.74
C ARG A 85 -5.90 -44.04 3.05
N ALA A 86 -5.00 -44.58 3.86
CA ALA A 86 -4.59 -43.96 5.12
C ALA A 86 -3.91 -42.58 4.92
N PHE A 87 -3.38 -42.32 3.73
CA PHE A 87 -2.73 -41.07 3.34
C PHE A 87 -3.66 -40.12 2.58
N ALA A 88 -4.93 -40.51 2.35
CA ALA A 88 -5.90 -39.67 1.69
C ALA A 88 -6.39 -38.56 2.63
N HIS A 89 -6.56 -37.35 2.10
CA HIS A 89 -6.95 -36.15 2.82
C HIS A 89 -8.35 -36.29 3.44
N ASN A 90 -9.31 -36.83 2.69
CA ASN A 90 -10.68 -37.06 3.12
C ASN A 90 -10.81 -38.01 4.32
N ASN A 91 -9.80 -38.87 4.56
CA ASN A 91 -9.77 -39.81 5.68
C ASN A 91 -9.10 -39.25 6.95
N LYS A 92 -8.54 -38.04 6.89
CA LYS A 92 -7.94 -37.39 8.06
C LYS A 92 -9.00 -36.85 9.00
N SER A 93 -8.62 -36.68 10.27
CA SER A 93 -9.53 -36.11 11.26
C SER A 93 -9.92 -34.69 10.88
N THR A 94 -11.10 -34.25 11.33
CA THR A 94 -11.59 -32.89 11.05
C THR A 94 -10.62 -31.82 11.50
N ALA A 95 -9.93 -32.01 12.63
CA ALA A 95 -8.89 -31.12 13.11
C ALA A 95 -7.69 -31.04 12.15
N GLN A 96 -7.26 -32.17 11.57
CA GLN A 96 -6.18 -32.18 10.58
C GLN A 96 -6.61 -31.46 9.29
N LYS A 97 -7.83 -31.71 8.80
CA LYS A 97 -8.37 -31.01 7.62
C LYS A 97 -8.45 -29.49 7.83
N ILE A 98 -8.92 -29.05 9.01
CA ILE A 98 -8.95 -27.64 9.40
C ILE A 98 -7.53 -27.07 9.48
N ALA A 99 -6.59 -27.78 10.10
CA ALA A 99 -5.19 -27.33 10.20
C ALA A 99 -4.55 -27.15 8.82
N ILE A 100 -4.81 -28.07 7.88
CA ILE A 100 -4.33 -27.98 6.50
C ILE A 100 -4.95 -26.76 5.78
N ALA A 101 -6.26 -26.56 5.88
CA ALA A 101 -6.92 -25.41 5.26
C ALA A 101 -6.45 -24.08 5.87
N ALA A 102 -6.29 -24.00 7.20
CA ALA A 102 -5.78 -22.81 7.87
C ALA A 102 -4.28 -22.54 7.60
N ALA A 103 -3.53 -23.53 7.11
CA ALA A 103 -2.10 -23.42 6.90
C ALA A 103 -1.73 -22.38 5.85
N GLY A 104 -2.48 -22.31 4.74
CA GLY A 104 -2.21 -21.33 3.69
C GLY A 104 -2.27 -19.88 4.21
N PRO A 105 -3.41 -19.44 4.78
CA PRO A 105 -3.51 -18.12 5.40
C PRO A 105 -2.50 -17.91 6.55
N GLY A 106 -2.26 -18.96 7.36
CA GLY A 106 -1.27 -18.92 8.43
C GLY A 106 0.14 -18.62 7.93
N PHE A 107 0.55 -19.22 6.82
CA PHE A 107 1.85 -18.96 6.20
C PHE A 107 1.95 -17.57 5.57
N ASN A 108 0.84 -17.01 5.08
CA ASN A 108 0.82 -15.61 4.65
C ASN A 108 0.97 -14.64 5.83
N PHE A 109 0.39 -14.94 7.01
CA PHE A 109 0.70 -14.16 8.21
C PHE A 109 2.18 -14.29 8.62
N LEU A 110 2.77 -15.49 8.54
CA LEU A 110 4.20 -15.68 8.79
C LEU A 110 5.07 -14.90 7.81
N LEU A 111 4.72 -14.90 6.51
CA LEU A 111 5.39 -14.12 5.49
C LEU A 111 5.26 -12.62 5.76
N ALA A 112 4.10 -12.15 6.22
CA ALA A 112 3.91 -10.75 6.59
C ALA A 112 4.83 -10.33 7.74
N ILE A 113 4.89 -11.14 8.81
CA ILE A 113 5.79 -10.90 9.95
C ILE A 113 7.24 -10.87 9.47
N LEU A 114 7.64 -11.82 8.62
CA LEU A 114 8.99 -11.87 8.06
C LEU A 114 9.30 -10.62 7.21
N ALA A 115 8.37 -10.19 6.37
CA ALA A 115 8.53 -9.04 5.49
C ALA A 115 8.64 -7.73 6.29
N PHE A 116 7.76 -7.51 7.27
CA PHE A 116 7.85 -6.35 8.16
C PHE A 116 9.11 -6.38 9.03
N TRP A 117 9.51 -7.56 9.52
CA TRP A 117 10.75 -7.72 10.28
C TRP A 117 11.98 -7.32 9.46
N LEU A 118 12.09 -7.82 8.22
CA LEU A 118 13.15 -7.44 7.30
C LEU A 118 13.11 -5.95 6.94
N MET A 119 11.92 -5.40 6.69
CA MET A 119 11.73 -3.97 6.43
C MET A 119 12.31 -3.13 7.58
N PHE A 120 11.94 -3.45 8.83
CA PHE A 120 12.42 -2.73 10.01
C PHE A 120 13.91 -2.94 10.28
N ALA A 121 14.46 -4.13 10.01
CA ALA A 121 15.87 -4.42 10.21
C ALA A 121 16.78 -3.71 9.18
N VAL A 122 16.36 -3.70 7.91
CA VAL A 122 17.01 -2.96 6.81
C VAL A 122 16.90 -1.45 7.06
N GLY A 123 15.73 -1.02 7.55
CA GLY A 123 15.39 0.38 7.74
C GLY A 123 14.67 0.95 6.53
N LYS A 124 13.49 1.51 6.75
CA LYS A 124 12.65 2.14 5.72
C LYS A 124 13.00 3.63 5.62
N PRO A 125 13.68 4.10 4.55
CA PRO A 125 14.00 5.50 4.39
C PRO A 125 12.74 6.30 4.08
N ASP A 126 12.57 7.42 4.75
CA ASP A 126 11.38 8.27 4.69
C ASP A 126 11.79 9.74 4.96
N TYR A 127 10.81 10.63 5.11
CA TYR A 127 11.04 12.03 5.42
C TYR A 127 10.71 12.33 6.88
N GLN A 128 11.39 13.32 7.47
CA GLN A 128 10.96 13.90 8.72
C GLN A 128 9.53 14.45 8.56
N PRO A 129 8.67 14.31 9.57
CA PRO A 129 7.29 14.77 9.49
C PRO A 129 7.20 16.29 9.73
N ILE A 130 7.98 17.07 8.98
CA ILE A 130 7.99 18.53 9.05
C ILE A 130 7.02 19.08 8.00
N LEU A 131 6.14 19.96 8.45
CA LEU A 131 5.13 20.57 7.61
C LEU A 131 5.75 21.60 6.67
N GLY A 132 5.40 21.51 5.39
CA GLY A 132 5.49 22.64 4.49
C GLY A 132 4.30 23.58 4.68
N ARG A 133 4.06 24.43 3.69
CA ARG A 133 2.87 25.29 3.64
C ARG A 133 1.61 24.45 3.84
N THR A 134 0.82 24.83 4.85
CA THR A 134 -0.46 24.22 5.17
C THR A 134 -1.60 24.98 4.49
N SER A 135 -2.65 24.26 4.09
CA SER A 135 -3.89 24.82 3.54
C SER A 135 -5.12 24.18 4.18
N GLY A 136 -6.33 24.55 3.74
CA GLY A 136 -7.56 23.88 4.13
C GLY A 136 -7.79 23.78 5.65
N LEU A 137 -8.13 22.58 6.11
CA LEU A 137 -8.38 22.32 7.53
C LEU A 137 -7.12 22.41 8.39
N ALA A 138 -5.95 22.06 7.85
CA ALA A 138 -4.68 22.18 8.56
C ALA A 138 -4.35 23.64 8.89
N ALA A 139 -4.47 24.54 7.91
CA ALA A 139 -4.30 25.97 8.14
C ALA A 139 -5.36 26.53 9.11
N SER A 140 -6.62 26.08 8.98
CA SER A 140 -7.72 26.50 9.87
C SER A 140 -7.51 26.06 11.33
N ALA A 141 -6.80 24.94 11.54
CA ALA A 141 -6.42 24.46 12.87
C ALA A 141 -5.21 25.21 13.46
N GLY A 142 -4.58 26.12 12.71
CA GLY A 142 -3.42 26.87 13.14
C GLY A 142 -2.10 26.09 13.07
N LEU A 143 -2.03 25.05 12.23
CA LEU A 143 -0.76 24.43 11.87
C LEU A 143 0.04 25.39 11.00
N SER A 144 1.35 25.42 11.21
CA SER A 144 2.25 26.33 10.50
C SER A 144 3.29 25.54 9.72
N ALA A 145 3.84 26.16 8.67
CA ALA A 145 5.00 25.62 7.98
C ALA A 145 6.22 25.59 8.91
N GLY A 146 7.02 24.53 8.82
CA GLY A 146 8.18 24.28 9.67
C GLY A 146 7.87 23.52 10.96
N SER A 147 6.60 23.40 11.38
CA SER A 147 6.25 22.62 12.56
C SER A 147 6.45 21.13 12.32
N LYS A 148 7.01 20.41 13.29
CA LYS A 148 7.23 18.96 13.24
C LYS A 148 6.07 18.22 13.90
N LEU A 149 5.37 17.35 13.16
CA LEU A 149 4.39 16.44 13.73
C LEU A 149 5.07 15.39 14.61
N LEU A 150 4.60 15.28 15.86
CA LEU A 150 5.10 14.35 16.87
C LEU A 150 4.15 13.16 17.06
N ALA A 151 2.85 13.39 16.97
CA ALA A 151 1.82 12.36 17.11
C ALA A 151 0.53 12.75 16.39
N VAL A 152 -0.22 11.73 15.98
CA VAL A 152 -1.62 11.85 15.52
C VAL A 152 -2.46 10.98 16.45
N ASP A 153 -3.40 11.62 17.13
CA ASP A 153 -4.08 11.13 18.33
C ASP A 153 -3.08 10.62 19.38
N GLU A 154 -3.21 9.37 19.81
CA GLU A 154 -2.29 8.73 20.76
C GLU A 154 -1.11 8.03 20.08
N THR A 155 -1.05 8.06 18.74
CA THR A 155 -0.02 7.34 17.98
C THR A 155 1.16 8.26 17.68
N PRO A 156 2.37 7.99 18.23
CA PRO A 156 3.57 8.74 17.87
C PRO A 156 3.92 8.53 16.40
N VAL A 157 4.34 9.59 15.72
CA VAL A 157 4.76 9.55 14.32
C VAL A 157 6.20 10.00 14.19
N ARG A 158 7.00 9.19 13.50
CA ARG A 158 8.45 9.41 13.31
C ARG A 158 8.79 9.83 11.89
N THR A 159 7.88 9.54 10.97
CA THR A 159 8.06 9.79 9.54
C THR A 159 6.85 10.51 8.96
N TRP A 160 7.06 11.22 7.85
CA TRP A 160 5.99 11.86 7.10
C TRP A 160 4.91 10.86 6.67
N SER A 161 5.33 9.67 6.22
CA SER A 161 4.37 8.66 5.76
C SER A 161 3.48 8.15 6.90
N GLU A 162 4.02 7.89 8.09
CA GLU A 162 3.21 7.54 9.27
C GLU A 162 2.21 8.65 9.61
N ALA A 163 2.66 9.91 9.61
CA ALA A 163 1.81 11.06 9.91
C ALA A 163 0.68 11.26 8.89
N SER A 164 1.03 11.26 7.60
CA SER A 164 0.09 11.45 6.50
C SER A 164 -0.93 10.30 6.42
N THR A 165 -0.50 9.04 6.62
CA THR A 165 -1.41 7.89 6.67
C THR A 165 -2.35 7.99 7.86
N ALA A 166 -1.87 8.33 9.07
CA ALA A 166 -2.73 8.43 10.24
C ALA A 166 -3.80 9.53 10.11
N VAL A 167 -3.44 10.70 9.57
CA VAL A 167 -4.41 11.77 9.31
C VAL A 167 -5.38 11.39 8.21
N LEU A 168 -4.92 10.77 7.13
CA LEU A 168 -5.78 10.33 6.03
C LEU A 168 -6.78 9.25 6.50
N GLU A 169 -6.34 8.31 7.34
CA GLU A 169 -7.22 7.31 7.95
C GLU A 169 -8.33 7.98 8.77
N ALA A 170 -7.98 8.91 9.67
CA ALA A 170 -8.99 9.67 10.42
C ALA A 170 -9.96 10.45 9.49
N ALA A 171 -9.44 11.00 8.39
CA ALA A 171 -10.24 11.75 7.42
C ALA A 171 -11.20 10.85 6.63
N LEU A 172 -10.81 9.62 6.26
CA LEU A 172 -11.70 8.64 5.62
C LEU A 172 -12.94 8.37 6.49
N TYR A 173 -12.76 8.30 7.81
CA TYR A 173 -13.85 8.15 8.77
C TYR A 173 -14.56 9.46 9.15
N ARG A 174 -14.13 10.60 8.59
CA ARG A 174 -14.63 11.94 8.94
C ARG A 174 -14.59 12.15 10.46
N ARG A 175 -13.52 11.67 11.11
CA ARG A 175 -13.31 11.75 12.56
C ARG A 175 -12.24 12.80 12.82
N ASP A 176 -12.51 13.73 13.73
CA ASP A 176 -11.51 14.70 14.17
C ASP A 176 -10.26 14.00 14.71
N ALA A 177 -9.09 14.56 14.40
CA ALA A 177 -7.81 14.04 14.83
C ALA A 177 -7.07 15.08 15.66
N THR A 178 -6.53 14.68 16.81
CA THR A 178 -5.67 15.55 17.62
C THR A 178 -4.24 15.39 17.13
N VAL A 179 -3.63 16.45 16.63
CA VAL A 179 -2.22 16.44 16.21
C VAL A 179 -1.35 17.11 17.25
N SER A 180 -0.29 16.42 17.68
CA SER A 180 0.75 17.02 18.51
C SER A 180 1.88 17.49 17.60
N VAL A 181 2.27 18.75 17.70
CA VAL A 181 3.34 19.36 16.89
C VAL A 181 4.37 20.04 17.78
N ARG A 182 5.60 20.10 17.29
CA ARG A 182 6.65 20.98 17.78
C ARG A 182 6.80 22.14 16.80
N GLU A 183 6.55 23.35 17.25
CA GLU A 183 6.74 24.56 16.47
C GLU A 183 8.23 24.83 16.21
N ALA A 184 8.53 25.73 15.26
CA ALA A 184 9.91 26.04 14.88
C ALA A 184 10.73 26.71 16.00
N ASP A 185 10.06 27.36 16.95
CA ASP A 185 10.66 27.96 18.16
C ASP A 185 10.95 26.93 19.27
N GLY A 186 10.45 25.69 19.13
CA GLY A 186 10.65 24.58 20.06
C GLY A 186 9.45 24.28 20.96
N ASP A 187 8.38 25.07 20.92
CA ASP A 187 7.19 24.86 21.75
C ASP A 187 6.33 23.70 21.23
N ASP A 188 5.86 22.85 22.14
CA ASP A 188 4.96 21.74 21.81
C ASP A 188 3.49 22.18 21.95
N ARG A 189 2.70 21.98 20.90
CA ARG A 189 1.28 22.30 20.85
C ARG A 189 0.43 21.09 20.46
N ARG A 190 -0.80 21.05 20.96
CA ARG A 190 -1.83 20.10 20.52
C ARG A 190 -2.93 20.86 19.82
N LEU A 191 -3.23 20.45 18.59
CA LEU A 191 -4.24 21.07 17.73
C LEU A 191 -5.25 20.01 17.30
N VAL A 192 -6.49 20.43 17.05
CA VAL A 192 -7.54 19.54 16.55
C VAL A 192 -7.75 19.82 15.07
N LEU A 193 -7.49 18.82 14.25
CA LEU A 193 -7.92 18.80 12.85
C LEU A 193 -9.39 18.42 12.82
N ALA A 194 -10.24 19.39 12.47
CA ALA A 194 -11.70 19.24 12.39
C ALA A 194 -12.13 18.46 11.13
N LEU A 195 -11.61 17.25 10.93
CA LEU A 195 -11.86 16.38 9.77
C LEU A 195 -13.34 15.97 9.64
N SER A 196 -14.11 16.03 10.73
CA SER A 196 -15.57 15.83 10.72
C SER A 196 -16.33 16.88 9.91
N LYS A 197 -15.70 18.04 9.63
CA LYS A 197 -16.27 19.09 8.77
C LYS A 197 -16.12 18.79 7.29
N LEU A 198 -15.36 17.77 6.89
CA LEU A 198 -15.22 17.39 5.48
C LEU A 198 -16.56 16.89 4.94
N PRO A 199 -17.02 17.37 3.76
CA PRO A 199 -18.26 16.88 3.17
C PRO A 199 -18.23 15.36 2.98
N ARG A 200 -19.33 14.68 3.29
CA ARG A 200 -19.46 13.24 3.02
C ARG A 200 -19.45 12.91 1.53
N SER A 201 -19.86 13.87 0.69
CA SER A 201 -19.83 13.77 -0.77
C SER A 201 -18.45 14.04 -1.38
N LEU A 202 -17.48 14.52 -0.60
CA LEU A 202 -16.13 14.77 -1.10
C LEU A 202 -15.50 13.44 -1.50
N ASP A 203 -14.99 13.37 -2.73
CA ASP A 203 -14.24 12.21 -3.20
C ASP A 203 -13.02 12.00 -2.31
N ASP A 204 -12.79 10.75 -1.89
CA ASP A 204 -11.68 10.42 -1.01
C ASP A 204 -10.31 10.75 -1.64
N ARG A 205 -10.22 10.81 -2.97
CA ARG A 205 -9.01 11.26 -3.71
C ARG A 205 -8.69 12.74 -3.46
N ALA A 206 -9.70 13.55 -3.13
CA ALA A 206 -9.55 14.97 -2.84
C ALA A 206 -9.25 15.24 -1.35
N LEU A 207 -9.30 14.22 -0.48
CA LEU A 207 -9.04 14.39 0.95
C LEU A 207 -7.66 14.99 1.25
N PRO A 208 -6.54 14.52 0.67
CA PRO A 208 -5.22 15.10 0.97
C PRO A 208 -5.18 16.61 0.73
N ALA A 209 -5.76 17.07 -0.39
CA ALA A 209 -5.83 18.49 -0.74
C ALA A 209 -6.76 19.27 0.20
N ALA A 210 -7.93 18.71 0.57
CA ALA A 210 -8.87 19.35 1.48
C ALA A 210 -8.37 19.44 2.93
N ILE A 211 -7.61 18.45 3.38
CA ILE A 211 -6.92 18.47 4.67
C ILE A 211 -5.83 19.54 4.65
N GLY A 212 -5.04 19.59 3.57
CA GLY A 212 -4.04 20.64 3.34
C GLY A 212 -2.74 20.45 4.13
N LEU A 213 -2.34 19.21 4.39
CA LEU A 213 -1.01 18.88 4.91
C LEU A 213 -0.05 18.62 3.74
N ALA A 214 1.10 19.27 3.75
CA ALA A 214 2.15 19.07 2.76
C ALA A 214 3.49 18.78 3.44
N LEU A 215 4.29 17.90 2.84
CA LEU A 215 5.68 17.68 3.24
C LEU A 215 6.49 18.94 2.89
N GLN A 216 7.33 19.39 3.81
CA GLN A 216 8.24 20.50 3.52
C GLN A 216 9.17 20.14 2.36
N GLN A 217 9.16 20.98 1.32
CA GLN A 217 10.09 20.84 0.21
C GLN A 217 11.19 21.91 0.32
N PRO A 218 12.46 21.54 0.10
CA PRO A 218 13.52 22.55 0.09
C PRO A 218 13.22 23.57 -1.00
N ALA A 219 13.30 24.87 -0.68
CA ALA A 219 13.15 25.98 -1.64
C ALA A 219 14.37 26.05 -2.58
N VAL A 220 14.73 24.93 -3.22
CA VAL A 220 15.92 24.76 -4.05
C VAL A 220 15.48 24.31 -5.44
N VAL A 221 16.02 24.97 -6.46
CA VAL A 221 15.78 24.64 -7.86
C VAL A 221 16.44 23.28 -8.16
N GLY A 222 15.64 22.26 -8.39
CA GLY A 222 16.12 20.93 -8.79
C GLY A 222 16.33 20.81 -10.29
N GLN A 223 15.48 21.48 -11.06
CA GLN A 223 15.52 21.44 -12.52
C GLN A 223 15.21 22.81 -13.09
N VAL A 224 15.86 23.14 -14.21
CA VAL A 224 15.54 24.31 -15.05
C VAL A 224 15.24 23.82 -16.46
N LEU A 225 14.07 24.16 -16.99
CA LEU A 225 13.64 23.76 -18.33
C LEU A 225 14.31 24.65 -19.38
N ALA A 226 14.98 24.03 -20.35
CA ALA A 226 15.64 24.76 -21.44
C ALA A 226 14.62 25.58 -22.25
N GLY A 227 14.95 26.83 -22.55
CA GLY A 227 14.10 27.73 -23.34
C GLY A 227 13.04 28.49 -22.53
N ASP A 228 12.84 28.17 -21.25
CA ASP A 228 11.86 28.82 -20.39
C ASP A 228 12.39 30.10 -19.70
N PRO A 229 11.50 30.95 -19.15
CA PRO A 229 11.90 32.23 -18.56
C PRO A 229 13.02 32.13 -17.52
N ALA A 230 12.98 31.14 -16.64
CA ALA A 230 14.02 30.93 -15.62
C ALA A 230 15.39 30.66 -16.23
N ALA A 231 15.45 29.86 -17.31
CA ALA A 231 16.71 29.59 -18.01
C ALA A 231 17.29 30.86 -18.64
N ARG A 232 16.42 31.69 -19.25
CA ARG A 232 16.83 32.98 -19.87
C ARG A 232 17.30 34.00 -18.85
N ALA A 233 16.67 33.97 -17.67
CA ALA A 233 17.04 34.80 -16.53
C ALA A 233 18.28 34.27 -15.78
N GLY A 234 18.83 33.13 -16.20
CA GLY A 234 20.08 32.59 -15.67
C GLY A 234 19.95 31.81 -14.37
N LEU A 235 18.74 31.35 -14.00
CA LEU A 235 18.54 30.41 -12.89
C LEU A 235 19.22 29.08 -13.21
N GLN A 236 19.75 28.43 -12.17
CA GLN A 236 20.50 27.19 -12.28
C GLN A 236 20.00 26.18 -11.23
N THR A 237 20.17 24.89 -11.53
CA THR A 237 19.97 23.83 -10.53
C THR A 237 20.89 24.07 -9.33
N GLY A 238 20.32 24.00 -8.13
CA GLY A 238 20.99 24.28 -6.86
C GLY A 238 20.79 25.69 -6.32
N ASP A 239 20.17 26.60 -7.09
CA ASP A 239 19.80 27.92 -6.59
C ASP A 239 18.74 27.79 -5.47
N VAL A 240 18.97 28.48 -4.36
CA VAL A 240 18.02 28.54 -3.23
C VAL A 240 17.13 29.77 -3.40
N LEU A 241 15.83 29.57 -3.54
CA LEU A 241 14.85 30.64 -3.63
C LEU A 241 14.64 31.26 -2.25
N LEU A 242 14.85 32.57 -2.14
CA LEU A 242 14.74 33.31 -0.87
C LEU A 242 13.49 34.19 -0.85
N ALA A 243 13.17 34.87 -1.95
CA ALA A 243 12.01 35.74 -2.04
C ALA A 243 11.50 35.92 -3.48
N ILE A 244 10.23 36.28 -3.60
CA ILE A 244 9.58 36.75 -4.83
C ILE A 244 8.85 38.06 -4.53
N ASN A 245 9.15 39.13 -5.27
CA ASN A 245 8.57 40.46 -5.08
C ASN A 245 8.58 40.93 -3.60
N GLN A 246 9.72 40.71 -2.92
CA GLN A 246 9.96 40.99 -1.50
C GLN A 246 9.24 40.07 -0.50
N GLN A 247 8.40 39.14 -0.95
CA GLN A 247 7.79 38.14 -0.09
C GLN A 247 8.75 36.97 0.11
N ALA A 248 9.06 36.66 1.37
CA ALA A 248 9.96 35.56 1.73
C ALA A 248 9.34 34.21 1.32
N VAL A 249 10.19 33.35 0.78
CA VAL A 249 9.83 31.99 0.36
C VAL A 249 10.29 31.03 1.45
N SER A 250 9.34 30.30 2.03
CA SER A 250 9.62 29.33 3.10
C SER A 250 9.95 27.94 2.57
N ASP A 251 9.27 27.51 1.51
CA ASP A 251 9.44 26.21 0.86
C ASP A 251 9.14 26.30 -0.65
N PHE A 252 9.37 25.22 -1.41
CA PHE A 252 9.15 25.25 -2.86
C PHE A 252 7.67 25.32 -3.27
N ASN A 253 6.76 24.74 -2.50
CA ASN A 253 5.32 24.83 -2.79
C ASN A 253 4.82 26.25 -2.53
N ASP A 254 5.30 26.88 -1.44
CA ASP A 254 5.08 28.28 -1.11
C ASP A 254 5.55 29.20 -2.24
N PHE A 255 6.73 28.94 -2.81
CA PHE A 255 7.20 29.65 -4.01
C PHE A 255 6.21 29.57 -5.17
N TYR A 256 5.68 28.38 -5.47
CA TYR A 256 4.77 28.20 -6.61
C TYR A 256 3.47 28.99 -6.43
N GLU A 257 2.89 28.97 -5.23
CA GLU A 257 1.69 29.75 -4.89
C GLU A 257 1.95 31.26 -4.99
N LEU A 258 3.04 31.75 -4.38
CA LEU A 258 3.44 33.15 -4.47
C LEU A 258 3.69 33.59 -5.92
N LEU A 259 4.19 32.68 -6.76
CA LEU A 259 4.38 32.90 -8.18
C LEU A 259 3.06 33.02 -8.94
N GLN A 260 2.06 32.18 -8.65
CA GLN A 260 0.73 32.33 -9.25
C GLN A 260 0.11 33.68 -8.86
N ASP A 261 0.14 34.02 -7.57
CA ASP A 261 -0.45 35.24 -7.04
C ASP A 261 0.22 36.51 -7.59
N ALA A 262 1.55 36.52 -7.65
CA ALA A 262 2.32 37.65 -8.15
C ALA A 262 2.18 37.82 -9.66
N ALA A 263 2.36 36.73 -10.43
CA ALA A 263 2.31 36.76 -11.89
C ALA A 263 0.90 37.08 -12.42
N GLY A 264 -0.15 36.72 -11.66
CA GLY A 264 -1.52 37.12 -11.95
C GLY A 264 -1.77 38.63 -11.90
N ARG A 265 -0.93 39.40 -11.20
CA ARG A 265 -0.99 40.87 -11.13
C ARG A 265 -0.02 41.52 -12.10
N ASP A 266 1.22 41.05 -12.11
CA ASP A 266 2.28 41.50 -13.02
C ASP A 266 3.18 40.31 -13.38
N PRO A 267 3.29 39.93 -14.67
CA PRO A 267 4.16 38.83 -15.08
C PRO A 267 5.65 39.11 -14.82
N ASN A 268 6.07 40.35 -14.57
CA ASN A 268 7.44 40.66 -14.20
C ASN A 268 7.68 40.39 -12.72
N LEU A 269 8.54 39.42 -12.43
CA LEU A 269 8.85 38.97 -11.08
C LEU A 269 10.29 39.32 -10.72
N HIS A 270 10.49 39.88 -9.54
CA HIS A 270 11.79 40.08 -8.92
C HIS A 270 12.07 38.95 -7.94
N LEU A 271 12.98 38.05 -8.29
CA LEU A 271 13.40 36.93 -7.46
C LEU A 271 14.66 37.29 -6.69
N GLN A 272 14.73 36.91 -5.42
CA GLN A 272 15.99 36.82 -4.68
C GLN A 272 16.34 35.35 -4.53
N LEU A 273 17.56 35.00 -4.91
CA LEU A 273 18.07 33.65 -4.82
C LEU A 273 19.48 33.63 -4.24
N ARG A 274 19.87 32.52 -3.62
CA ARG A 274 21.22 32.28 -3.15
C ARG A 274 21.88 31.19 -3.99
N ARG A 275 23.03 31.55 -4.58
CA ARG A 275 23.91 30.64 -5.30
C ARG A 275 25.23 30.53 -4.55
N GLY A 276 25.44 29.41 -3.86
CA GLY A 276 26.57 29.27 -2.94
C GLY A 276 26.47 30.26 -1.77
N GLN A 277 27.44 31.19 -1.67
CA GLN A 277 27.46 32.24 -0.64
C GLN A 277 26.94 33.60 -1.14
N GLN A 278 26.59 33.70 -2.42
CA GLN A 278 26.14 34.97 -3.02
C GLN A 278 24.62 35.02 -3.08
N THR A 279 24.05 36.16 -2.70
CA THR A 279 22.64 36.49 -2.95
C THR A 279 22.55 37.26 -4.26
N LEU A 280 21.73 36.78 -5.18
CA LEU A 280 21.48 37.34 -6.50
C LEU A 280 20.03 37.83 -6.56
N ALA A 281 19.82 38.98 -7.19
CA ALA A 281 18.50 39.45 -7.58
C ALA A 281 18.34 39.20 -9.08
N VAL A 282 17.24 38.58 -9.47
CA VAL A 282 16.99 38.17 -10.85
C VAL A 282 15.58 38.59 -11.26
N GLU A 283 15.46 39.20 -12.43
CA GLU A 283 14.18 39.51 -13.03
C GLU A 283 13.74 38.37 -13.96
N VAL A 284 12.53 37.89 -13.77
CA VAL A 284 11.95 36.80 -14.56
C VAL A 284 10.57 37.19 -15.03
N ILE A 285 10.31 37.04 -16.32
CA ILE A 285 8.98 37.27 -16.90
C ILE A 285 8.24 35.94 -16.96
N ALA A 286 7.26 35.74 -16.08
CA ALA A 286 6.46 34.53 -16.05
C ALA A 286 5.71 34.35 -17.38
N LYS A 287 5.65 33.11 -17.88
CA LYS A 287 4.83 32.78 -19.04
C LYS A 287 3.51 32.18 -18.60
N THR A 288 2.47 32.52 -19.33
CA THR A 288 1.15 31.92 -19.18
C THR A 288 1.14 30.49 -19.72
N VAL A 289 0.43 29.61 -19.04
CA VAL A 289 0.13 28.24 -19.46
C VAL A 289 -1.32 27.92 -19.29
N VAL A 290 -1.80 27.04 -20.15
CA VAL A 290 -3.07 26.35 -19.96
C VAL A 290 -2.76 25.03 -19.26
N ASN A 291 -3.35 24.83 -18.09
CA ASN A 291 -3.28 23.60 -17.31
C ASN A 291 -4.18 22.53 -17.94
N ASP A 292 -4.01 21.27 -17.52
CA ASP A 292 -4.78 20.13 -18.05
C ASP A 292 -6.29 20.24 -17.80
N ASP A 293 -6.69 21.01 -16.79
CA ASP A 293 -8.09 21.33 -16.46
C ASP A 293 -8.65 22.52 -17.25
N GLY A 294 -7.87 23.08 -18.19
CA GLY A 294 -8.22 24.26 -18.98
C GLY A 294 -8.06 25.59 -18.24
N SER A 295 -7.67 25.59 -16.96
CA SER A 295 -7.37 26.82 -16.22
C SER A 295 -6.08 27.46 -16.73
N THR A 296 -5.97 28.77 -16.56
CA THR A 296 -4.77 29.51 -16.94
C THR A 296 -3.88 29.69 -15.70
N GLY A 297 -2.63 29.24 -15.78
CA GLY A 297 -1.62 29.43 -14.74
C GLY A 297 -0.38 30.14 -15.26
N PHE A 298 0.55 30.40 -14.36
CA PHE A 298 1.84 31.03 -14.66
C PHE A 298 2.98 30.07 -14.34
N ARG A 299 4.05 30.09 -15.15
CA ARG A 299 5.26 29.32 -14.87
C ARG A 299 6.51 30.05 -15.34
N ILE A 300 7.62 29.75 -14.67
CA ILE A 300 8.95 30.20 -15.10
C ILE A 300 9.84 29.05 -15.59
N GLY A 301 9.38 27.80 -15.49
CA GLY A 301 10.12 26.62 -15.99
C GLY A 301 11.19 26.10 -15.02
N ILE A 302 10.89 26.08 -13.72
CA ILE A 302 11.72 25.41 -12.71
C ILE A 302 10.95 24.27 -12.05
N GLY A 303 11.66 23.24 -11.62
CA GLY A 303 11.15 22.14 -10.81
C GLY A 303 11.84 22.07 -9.46
N ALA A 304 11.13 21.59 -8.44
CA ALA A 304 11.65 21.42 -7.08
C ALA A 304 12.81 20.42 -7.06
N GLN A 305 13.79 20.65 -6.20
CA GLN A 305 14.69 19.57 -5.82
C GLN A 305 13.92 18.57 -4.94
N PRO A 306 13.87 17.28 -5.29
CA PRO A 306 13.24 16.28 -4.43
C PRO A 306 13.86 16.33 -3.02
N PRO A 307 13.05 16.34 -1.95
CA PRO A 307 13.57 16.29 -0.59
C PRO A 307 14.43 15.04 -0.44
N LYS A 308 15.53 15.16 0.32
CA LYS A 308 16.30 13.98 0.71
C LYS A 308 15.52 13.25 1.81
N ARG A 309 15.52 11.93 1.76
CA ARG A 309 14.98 11.10 2.83
C ARG A 309 15.89 11.22 4.05
N ASP A 310 15.47 12.06 4.98
CA ASP A 310 16.19 12.49 6.18
C ASP A 310 15.63 11.84 7.46
N ALA A 311 14.75 10.86 7.30
CA ALA A 311 14.32 9.95 8.35
C ALA A 311 14.53 8.49 7.90
N VAL A 312 14.79 7.61 8.86
CA VAL A 312 14.81 6.16 8.61
C VAL A 312 14.09 5.47 9.74
N LEU A 313 13.04 4.73 9.42
CA LEU A 313 12.36 3.87 10.38
C LEU A 313 13.10 2.54 10.44
N ARG A 314 13.97 2.40 11.44
CA ARG A 314 14.82 1.22 11.63
C ARG A 314 14.82 0.75 13.07
N TYR A 315 14.83 -0.55 13.25
CA TYR A 315 15.05 -1.22 14.54
C TYR A 315 16.23 -2.18 14.42
N GLY A 316 16.88 -2.50 15.54
CA GLY A 316 17.83 -3.63 15.57
C GLY A 316 17.11 -4.96 15.30
N PRO A 317 17.75 -5.99 14.73
CA PRO A 317 17.07 -7.23 14.32
C PRO A 317 16.21 -7.89 15.42
N LEU A 318 16.66 -7.86 16.68
CA LEU A 318 15.89 -8.40 17.80
C LEU A 318 14.70 -7.50 18.19
N ALA A 319 14.87 -6.17 18.15
CA ALA A 319 13.82 -5.21 18.42
C ALA A 319 12.80 -5.08 17.28
N ALA A 320 13.21 -5.42 16.06
CA ALA A 320 12.35 -5.43 14.87
C ALA A 320 11.27 -6.51 14.95
N LEU A 321 11.49 -7.60 15.69
CA LEU A 321 10.52 -8.70 15.77
C LEU A 321 9.22 -8.31 16.50
N PRO A 322 9.25 -7.76 17.73
CA PRO A 322 8.02 -7.26 18.36
C PRO A 322 7.38 -6.12 17.56
N ALA A 323 8.18 -5.27 16.90
CA ALA A 323 7.65 -4.24 16.01
C ALA A 323 6.90 -4.83 14.81
N ALA A 324 7.45 -5.88 14.17
CA ALA A 324 6.82 -6.57 13.05
C ALA A 324 5.54 -7.31 13.44
N LEU A 325 5.50 -7.92 14.64
CA LEU A 325 4.29 -8.52 15.20
C LEU A 325 3.22 -7.45 15.45
N ALA A 326 3.59 -6.32 16.04
CA ALA A 326 2.68 -5.20 16.27
C ALA A 326 2.15 -4.60 14.96
N GLU A 327 3.02 -4.45 13.95
CA GLU A 327 2.64 -3.97 12.61
C GLU A 327 1.71 -4.96 11.91
N THR A 328 1.99 -6.26 12.00
CA THR A 328 1.11 -7.31 11.46
C THR A 328 -0.26 -7.28 12.14
N TRP A 329 -0.30 -7.14 13.47
CA TRP A 329 -1.54 -7.04 14.22
C TRP A 329 -2.33 -5.79 13.85
N THR A 330 -1.67 -4.63 13.78
CA THR A 330 -2.27 -3.35 13.39
C THR A 330 -2.82 -3.40 11.97
N THR A 331 -2.04 -3.95 11.04
CA THR A 331 -2.48 -4.15 9.66
C THR A 331 -3.69 -5.08 9.62
N THR A 332 -3.67 -6.17 10.40
CA THR A 332 -4.78 -7.13 10.46
C THR A 332 -6.07 -6.47 10.96
N THR A 333 -6.01 -5.77 12.10
CA THR A 333 -7.19 -5.11 12.68
C THR A 333 -7.73 -4.01 11.76
N LYS A 334 -6.85 -3.22 11.15
CA LYS A 334 -7.24 -2.20 10.16
C LYS A 334 -7.87 -2.84 8.92
N THR A 335 -7.29 -3.89 8.36
CA THR A 335 -7.87 -4.57 7.18
C THR A 335 -9.25 -5.14 7.48
N PHE A 336 -9.46 -5.78 8.65
CA PHE A 336 -10.79 -6.22 9.06
C PHE A 336 -11.77 -5.05 9.24
N GLY A 337 -11.32 -3.94 9.84
CA GLY A 337 -12.10 -2.70 9.95
C GLY A 337 -12.53 -2.17 8.59
N PHE A 338 -11.58 -2.00 7.66
CA PHE A 338 -11.85 -1.57 6.29
C PHE A 338 -12.84 -2.49 5.56
N LEU A 339 -12.68 -3.82 5.66
CA LEU A 339 -13.61 -4.78 5.05
C LEU A 339 -15.02 -4.66 5.64
N ARG A 340 -15.14 -4.58 6.97
CA ARG A 340 -16.43 -4.37 7.66
C ARG A 340 -17.08 -3.06 7.23
N ASP A 341 -16.32 -1.97 7.24
CA ASP A 341 -16.82 -0.63 6.99
C ASP A 341 -17.20 -0.43 5.52
N MET A 342 -16.55 -1.15 4.60
CA MET A 342 -16.95 -1.24 3.20
C MET A 342 -18.28 -1.99 3.04
N LEU A 343 -18.47 -3.09 3.76
CA LEU A 343 -19.73 -3.87 3.73
C LEU A 343 -20.92 -3.11 4.31
N VAL A 344 -20.70 -2.31 5.36
CA VAL A 344 -21.74 -1.47 6.00
C VAL A 344 -21.97 -0.16 5.22
N GLY A 345 -21.13 0.16 4.23
CA GLY A 345 -21.27 1.34 3.38
C GLY A 345 -20.72 2.63 4.00
N VAL A 346 -19.88 2.53 5.03
CA VAL A 346 -19.13 3.67 5.60
C VAL A 346 -17.98 4.07 4.69
N ILE A 347 -17.30 3.09 4.10
CA ILE A 347 -16.18 3.29 3.17
C ILE A 347 -16.59 2.84 1.76
N SER A 348 -16.21 3.61 0.74
CA SER A 348 -16.53 3.29 -0.64
C SER A 348 -15.80 2.02 -1.13
N PRO A 349 -16.48 1.10 -1.85
CA PRO A 349 -15.84 -0.04 -2.49
C PRO A 349 -14.81 0.31 -3.58
N ARG A 350 -14.72 1.59 -3.98
CA ARG A 350 -13.71 2.11 -4.93
C ARG A 350 -12.26 2.02 -4.41
N HIS A 351 -12.09 1.72 -3.13
CA HIS A 351 -10.80 1.47 -2.50
C HIS A 351 -10.30 0.04 -2.68
N LEU A 352 -11.16 -0.88 -3.14
CA LEU A 352 -10.73 -2.23 -3.48
C LEU A 352 -9.78 -2.16 -4.69
N SER A 353 -8.50 -2.46 -4.42
CA SER A 353 -7.44 -2.41 -5.43
C SER A 353 -7.50 -3.66 -6.31
N GLY A 354 -7.59 -3.48 -7.62
CA GLY A 354 -7.48 -4.58 -8.57
C GLY A 354 -6.03 -4.91 -8.93
N PRO A 355 -5.82 -5.91 -9.80
CA PRO A 355 -4.48 -6.35 -10.22
C PRO A 355 -3.64 -5.23 -10.84
N ILE A 356 -4.24 -4.28 -11.56
CA ILE A 356 -3.52 -3.20 -12.23
C ILE A 356 -3.02 -2.20 -11.19
N THR A 357 -3.87 -1.83 -10.22
CA THR A 357 -3.45 -0.96 -9.10
C THR A 357 -2.35 -1.63 -8.29
N ILE A 358 -2.49 -2.92 -7.95
CA ILE A 358 -1.45 -3.68 -7.22
C ILE A 358 -0.13 -3.65 -8.00
N ALA A 359 -0.14 -3.84 -9.31
CA ALA A 359 1.06 -3.81 -10.15
C ALA A 359 1.77 -2.44 -10.13
N ARG A 360 1.01 -1.35 -10.30
CA ARG A 360 1.54 0.02 -10.27
C ARG A 360 2.12 0.36 -8.90
N VAL A 361 1.40 0.02 -7.82
CA VAL A 361 1.84 0.27 -6.45
C VAL A 361 3.08 -0.58 -6.14
N ALA A 362 3.13 -1.84 -6.54
CA ALA A 362 4.29 -2.71 -6.35
C ALA A 362 5.55 -2.11 -6.99
N ASN A 363 5.44 -1.62 -8.24
CA ASN A 363 6.54 -0.96 -8.92
C ASN A 363 6.96 0.34 -8.21
N ALA A 364 6.02 1.20 -7.84
CA ALA A 364 6.32 2.43 -7.11
C ALA A 364 7.02 2.17 -5.77
N MET A 365 6.58 1.15 -5.03
CA MET A 365 7.21 0.76 -3.76
C MET A 365 8.60 0.17 -3.96
N ALA A 366 8.83 -0.56 -5.05
CA ALA A 366 10.15 -1.05 -5.42
C ALA A 366 11.10 0.06 -5.86
N ASP A 367 10.61 1.06 -6.61
CA ASP A 367 11.36 2.27 -6.97
C ASP A 367 11.74 3.09 -5.72
N TYR A 368 10.88 3.06 -4.69
CA TYR A 368 11.22 3.60 -3.37
C TYR A 368 12.23 2.75 -2.59
N GLY A 369 12.52 1.53 -3.02
CA GLY A 369 13.56 0.67 -2.46
C GLY A 369 13.04 -0.55 -1.70
N LEU A 370 13.95 -1.46 -1.39
CA LEU A 370 13.64 -2.78 -0.85
C LEU A 370 12.76 -2.74 0.42
N ALA A 371 13.06 -1.84 1.37
CA ALA A 371 12.28 -1.76 2.61
C ALA A 371 10.82 -1.34 2.36
N TRP A 372 10.57 -0.44 1.40
CA TRP A 372 9.21 -0.06 0.99
C TRP A 372 8.47 -1.21 0.33
N PHE A 373 9.15 -1.91 -0.58
CA PHE A 373 8.59 -3.11 -1.21
C PHE A 373 8.27 -4.21 -0.20
N LEU A 374 9.12 -4.45 0.80
CA LEU A 374 8.87 -5.43 1.87
C LEU A 374 7.66 -5.04 2.73
N GLY A 375 7.50 -3.75 3.07
CA GLY A 375 6.31 -3.28 3.78
C GLY A 375 5.03 -3.48 2.97
N PHE A 376 5.08 -3.19 1.67
CA PHE A 376 3.97 -3.47 0.76
C PHE A 376 3.65 -4.97 0.66
N LEU A 377 4.68 -5.81 0.48
CA LEU A 377 4.54 -7.26 0.44
C LEU A 377 3.90 -7.79 1.73
N GLY A 378 4.31 -7.29 2.90
CA GLY A 378 3.72 -7.64 4.19
C GLY A 378 2.25 -7.26 4.29
N ALA A 379 1.89 -6.03 3.89
CA ALA A 379 0.51 -5.57 3.91
C ALA A 379 -0.40 -6.37 2.98
N VAL A 380 0.04 -6.65 1.74
CA VAL A 380 -0.71 -7.49 0.80
C VAL A 380 -0.81 -8.93 1.31
N SER A 381 0.24 -9.47 1.94
CA SER A 381 0.22 -10.81 2.54
C SER A 381 -0.85 -10.94 3.63
N VAL A 382 -0.96 -9.94 4.52
CA VAL A 382 -2.06 -9.88 5.51
C VAL A 382 -3.42 -9.82 4.81
N GLY A 383 -3.55 -8.97 3.78
CA GLY A 383 -4.79 -8.85 3.01
C GLY A 383 -5.24 -10.19 2.40
N ILE A 384 -4.34 -10.91 1.73
CA ILE A 384 -4.64 -12.23 1.14
C ILE A 384 -4.96 -13.25 2.23
N ALA A 385 -4.22 -13.26 3.34
CA ALA A 385 -4.51 -14.17 4.46
C ALA A 385 -5.93 -13.97 5.00
N ILE A 386 -6.34 -12.71 5.22
CA ILE A 386 -7.67 -12.37 5.71
C ILE A 386 -8.75 -12.75 4.69
N LEU A 387 -8.57 -12.40 3.42
CA LEU A 387 -9.53 -12.74 2.37
C LEU A 387 -9.71 -14.26 2.26
N ASN A 388 -8.62 -15.03 2.26
CA ASN A 388 -8.70 -16.49 2.20
C ASN A 388 -9.29 -17.12 3.47
N LEU A 389 -9.29 -16.42 4.61
CA LEU A 389 -9.93 -16.88 5.84
C LEU A 389 -11.44 -16.56 5.88
N LEU A 390 -11.96 -15.76 4.95
CA LEU A 390 -13.40 -15.48 4.88
C LEU A 390 -14.19 -16.78 4.64
N PRO A 391 -15.40 -16.90 5.21
CA PRO A 391 -16.27 -18.07 5.06
C PRO A 391 -16.95 -18.11 3.67
N VAL A 392 -16.19 -17.90 2.60
CA VAL A 392 -16.66 -17.95 1.22
C VAL A 392 -16.27 -19.30 0.62
N PRO A 393 -17.23 -20.11 0.15
CA PRO A 393 -16.91 -21.38 -0.50
C PRO A 393 -16.02 -21.15 -1.72
N ILE A 394 -14.94 -21.92 -1.89
CA ILE A 394 -13.78 -21.75 -2.81
C ILE A 394 -12.51 -21.20 -2.13
N LEU A 395 -12.66 -20.46 -1.03
CA LEU A 395 -11.54 -20.02 -0.21
C LEU A 395 -11.31 -21.01 0.95
N ASP A 396 -10.14 -20.95 1.56
CA ASP A 396 -9.78 -21.82 2.68
C ASP A 396 -10.74 -21.71 3.86
N GLY A 397 -11.19 -20.49 4.18
CA GLY A 397 -12.18 -20.22 5.21
C GLY A 397 -13.52 -20.90 4.94
N GLY A 398 -13.90 -21.07 3.67
CA GLY A 398 -15.07 -21.86 3.28
C GLY A 398 -14.88 -23.35 3.58
N HIS A 399 -13.69 -23.90 3.32
CA HIS A 399 -13.34 -25.27 3.70
C HIS A 399 -13.31 -25.45 5.22
N ILE A 400 -12.68 -24.53 5.95
CA ILE A 400 -12.66 -24.51 7.42
C ILE A 400 -14.10 -24.51 7.96
N LEU A 401 -14.97 -23.63 7.46
CA LEU A 401 -16.37 -23.58 7.87
C LEU A 401 -17.08 -24.91 7.59
N SER A 402 -16.87 -25.50 6.42
CA SER A 402 -17.48 -26.79 6.07
C SER A 402 -17.06 -27.91 7.02
N TYR A 403 -15.80 -27.94 7.44
CA TYR A 403 -15.28 -28.92 8.39
C TYR A 403 -15.74 -28.65 9.82
N LEU A 404 -15.87 -27.38 10.22
CA LEU A 404 -16.48 -27.03 11.50
C LEU A 404 -17.93 -27.51 11.59
N ILE A 405 -18.71 -27.31 10.52
CA ILE A 405 -20.08 -27.81 10.42
C ILE A 405 -20.11 -29.34 10.48
N GLU A 406 -19.23 -30.03 9.76
CA GLU A 406 -19.06 -31.49 9.81
C GLU A 406 -18.75 -31.97 11.25
N SER A 407 -17.89 -31.26 11.97
CA SER A 407 -17.54 -31.59 13.36
C SER A 407 -18.73 -31.51 14.32
N VAL A 408 -19.66 -30.56 14.08
CA VAL A 408 -20.86 -30.39 14.90
C VAL A 408 -21.96 -31.38 14.50
N GLN A 409 -22.12 -31.64 13.20
CA GLN A 409 -23.17 -32.52 12.67
C GLN A 409 -22.80 -34.01 12.70
N GLY A 410 -21.52 -34.35 12.87
CA GLY A 410 -21.01 -35.73 12.85
C GLY A 410 -21.05 -36.41 11.49
N ARG A 411 -21.42 -35.69 10.42
CA ARG A 411 -21.49 -36.19 9.04
C ARG A 411 -21.03 -35.12 8.05
N PRO A 412 -20.42 -35.51 6.90
CA PRO A 412 -20.01 -34.55 5.88
C PRO A 412 -21.23 -33.87 5.27
N LEU A 413 -21.04 -32.62 4.82
CA LEU A 413 -22.04 -31.89 4.05
C LEU A 413 -22.36 -32.65 2.75
N SER A 414 -23.62 -32.57 2.32
CA SER A 414 -24.03 -33.18 1.06
C SER A 414 -23.34 -32.51 -0.12
N GLU A 415 -23.06 -33.29 -1.16
CA GLU A 415 -22.39 -32.81 -2.37
C GLU A 415 -23.15 -31.64 -3.02
N ARG A 416 -24.49 -31.67 -2.99
CA ARG A 416 -25.33 -30.57 -3.48
C ARG A 416 -25.08 -29.26 -2.74
N VAL A 417 -24.91 -29.31 -1.41
CA VAL A 417 -24.63 -28.12 -0.59
C VAL A 417 -23.23 -27.60 -0.88
N LEU A 418 -22.24 -28.50 -1.02
CA LEU A 418 -20.87 -28.11 -1.36
C LEU A 418 -20.79 -27.44 -2.74
N LEU A 419 -21.42 -28.03 -3.75
CA LEU A 419 -21.47 -27.49 -5.11
C LEU A 419 -22.24 -26.16 -5.17
N ALA A 420 -23.42 -26.07 -4.53
CA ALA A 420 -24.17 -24.83 -4.46
C ALA A 420 -23.36 -23.71 -3.78
N GLY A 421 -22.67 -24.06 -2.68
CA GLY A 421 -21.72 -23.17 -2.03
C GLY A 421 -20.64 -22.69 -2.99
N GLN A 422 -19.93 -23.60 -3.66
CA GLN A 422 -18.86 -23.27 -4.61
C GLN A 422 -19.33 -22.34 -5.73
N TYR A 423 -20.51 -22.57 -6.33
CA TYR A 423 -21.06 -21.67 -7.35
C TYR A 423 -21.39 -20.28 -6.79
N LEU A 424 -21.98 -20.20 -5.60
CA LEU A 424 -22.24 -18.93 -4.92
C LEU A 424 -20.93 -18.19 -4.64
N GLY A 425 -19.93 -18.88 -4.11
CA GLY A 425 -18.63 -18.30 -3.82
C GLY A 425 -17.87 -17.85 -5.06
N LEU A 426 -17.91 -18.63 -6.14
CA LEU A 426 -17.37 -18.23 -7.45
C LEU A 426 -18.07 -16.98 -7.98
N ALA A 427 -19.40 -16.89 -7.87
CA ALA A 427 -20.15 -15.70 -8.29
C ALA A 427 -19.76 -14.45 -7.48
N VAL A 428 -19.63 -14.59 -6.16
CA VAL A 428 -19.16 -13.50 -5.27
C VAL A 428 -17.73 -13.07 -5.64
N LEU A 429 -16.82 -14.03 -5.79
CA LEU A 429 -15.43 -13.74 -6.14
C LEU A 429 -15.32 -13.08 -7.52
N ALA A 430 -16.03 -13.58 -8.52
CA ALA A 430 -16.10 -12.97 -9.85
C ALA A 430 -16.68 -11.55 -9.80
N GLY A 431 -17.70 -11.31 -8.97
CA GLY A 431 -18.27 -9.98 -8.74
C GLY A 431 -17.26 -9.02 -8.11
N LEU A 432 -16.51 -9.46 -7.09
CA LEU A 432 -15.47 -8.67 -6.44
C LEU A 432 -14.30 -8.35 -7.37
N ILE A 433 -13.83 -9.33 -8.15
CA ILE A 433 -12.78 -9.13 -9.15
C ILE A 433 -13.27 -8.18 -10.24
N GLY A 434 -14.50 -8.35 -10.72
CA GLY A 434 -15.12 -7.46 -11.70
C GLY A 434 -15.23 -6.02 -11.18
N LEU A 435 -15.65 -5.83 -9.93
CA LEU A 435 -15.68 -4.52 -9.27
C LEU A 435 -14.27 -3.91 -9.15
N ALA A 436 -13.28 -4.70 -8.74
CA ALA A 436 -11.90 -4.23 -8.61
C ALA A 436 -11.30 -3.81 -9.96
N LEU A 437 -11.54 -4.59 -11.01
CA LEU A 437 -11.11 -4.25 -12.38
C LEU A 437 -11.84 -3.01 -12.91
N PHE A 438 -13.13 -2.88 -12.63
CA PHE A 438 -13.90 -1.68 -12.98
C PHE A 438 -13.34 -0.43 -12.29
N ASN A 439 -13.01 -0.54 -10.99
CA ASN A 439 -12.36 0.53 -10.24
C ASN A 439 -10.97 0.88 -10.79
N ASP A 440 -10.19 -0.12 -11.23
CA ASP A 440 -8.87 0.07 -11.83
C ASP A 440 -8.94 0.84 -13.16
N VAL A 441 -9.96 0.58 -13.99
CA VAL A 441 -10.15 1.26 -15.29
C VAL A 441 -10.66 2.69 -15.12
N LEU A 442 -11.46 2.95 -14.09
CA LEU A 442 -11.98 4.29 -13.76
C LEU A 442 -11.01 5.13 -12.92
N ARG A 443 -9.84 4.59 -12.56
CA ARG A 443 -8.75 5.33 -11.91
C ARG A 443 -7.85 5.98 -12.95
#